data_AF-A0A7X7L5M3-F1
#
_entry.id   AF-A0A7X7L5M3-F1
#
_cell.length_a   1.000
_cell.length_b   1.000
_cell.length_c   1.000
_cell.angle_alpha   90.00
_cell.angle_beta   90.00
_cell.angle_gamma   90.00
#
_symmetry.space_group_name_H-M   'P 1'
#
loop_
_entity.id
_entity.type
_entity.pdbx_description
1 polymer ?
#
loop_
_entity_poly.entity_id
_entity_poly.type
_entity_poly.pdbx_seq_one_letter_code
_entity_poly.pdbx_strand_id
1 'polypeptide(L)'
;LFYFLYNPITKEAMIYGIYNMFMLMSVMTAFISFNALIDSTRFLYLFSNVLPKTSFVFDMALRYIPLFKKRASDLSAVQNVNNKTNQKNIKDKITKSGTYLKALTAWTLEEGMDTALSLKVKNYGTRKKVHYARYRYTIRDIILTVIFLSFSVFIYINAFLGETDFVFYPVTDRLEIKGYTLIIFLTMTVTIFFPFILEGFTAIKRGCTKIWLQKH
;
A
#
# COMPACT_ATOMS: atom_id res chain seq x y z
N LEU A 1 10.61 24.01 35.21
CA LEU A 1 9.38 24.32 34.48
C LEU A 1 9.74 25.32 33.38
N PHE A 2 9.32 25.08 32.15
CA PHE A 2 9.42 26.06 31.06
C PHE A 2 8.02 26.59 30.79
N TYR A 3 7.83 27.91 30.85
CA TYR A 3 6.53 28.53 30.63
C TYR A 3 6.47 29.06 29.20
N PHE A 4 5.46 28.66 28.44
CA PHE A 4 5.20 29.21 27.11
C PHE A 4 3.76 29.74 27.08
N LEU A 5 3.59 31.03 26.72
CA LEU A 5 2.29 31.67 26.51
C LEU A 5 1.21 31.36 27.59
N TYR A 6 1.60 31.43 28.87
CA TYR A 6 0.74 31.21 30.06
C TYR A 6 0.40 29.76 30.45
N ASN A 7 0.89 28.75 29.73
CA ASN A 7 0.74 27.34 30.14
C ASN A 7 2.08 26.76 30.63
N PRO A 8 2.13 26.11 31.81
CA PRO A 8 3.32 25.41 32.26
C PRO A 8 3.53 24.18 31.38
N ILE A 9 4.59 24.18 30.56
CA ILE A 9 5.02 22.98 29.85
C ILE A 9 5.78 22.14 30.87
N THR A 10 5.16 21.02 31.25
CA THR A 10 5.75 20.00 32.10
C THR A 10 6.79 19.21 31.28
N LYS A 11 7.86 18.72 31.93
CA LYS A 11 8.90 17.95 31.22
C LYS A 11 8.31 16.64 30.65
N GLU A 12 7.31 16.14 31.35
CA GLU A 12 6.47 14.98 31.05
C GLU A 12 5.73 15.16 29.72
N ALA A 13 5.13 16.34 29.49
CA ALA A 13 4.45 16.64 28.24
C ALA A 13 5.41 16.65 27.03
N MET A 14 6.65 17.10 27.22
CA MET A 14 7.66 17.07 26.15
C MET A 14 8.09 15.64 25.79
N ILE A 15 8.30 14.77 26.79
CA ILE A 15 8.64 13.36 26.58
C ILE A 15 7.48 12.61 25.91
N TYR A 16 6.25 12.87 26.36
CA TYR A 16 5.05 12.30 25.74
C TYR A 16 4.86 12.76 24.29
N GLY A 17 5.15 14.03 23.99
CA GLY A 17 5.14 14.55 22.63
C GLY A 17 6.14 13.81 21.73
N ILE A 18 7.36 13.58 22.21
CA ILE A 18 8.39 12.82 21.48
C ILE A 18 7.95 11.37 21.27
N TYR A 19 7.39 10.72 22.30
CA TYR A 19 6.86 9.35 22.18
C TYR A 19 5.76 9.24 21.11
N ASN A 20 4.77 10.14 21.12
CA ASN A 20 3.72 10.16 20.10
C ASN A 20 4.26 10.46 18.70
N MET A 21 5.29 11.30 18.59
CA MET A 21 5.96 11.56 17.32
C MET A 21 6.56 10.25 16.75
N PHE A 22 7.26 9.47 17.57
CA PHE A 22 7.81 8.17 17.14
C PHE A 22 6.72 7.15 16.80
N MET A 23 5.63 7.11 17.57
CA MET A 23 4.48 6.24 17.29
C MET A 23 3.87 6.56 15.92
N LEU A 24 3.57 7.84 15.65
CA LEU A 24 3.03 8.27 14.37
C LEU A 24 4.00 8.01 13.21
N MET A 25 5.29 8.25 13.42
CA MET A 25 6.31 8.00 12.40
C MET A 25 6.39 6.51 12.05
N SER A 26 6.32 5.62 13.03
CA SER A 26 6.27 4.17 12.81
C SER A 26 5.06 3.75 11.94
N VAL A 27 3.87 4.25 12.26
CA VAL A 27 2.64 3.97 11.49
C VAL A 27 2.75 4.49 10.05
N MET A 28 3.27 5.70 9.86
CA MET A 28 3.48 6.26 8.51
C MET A 28 4.48 5.44 7.70
N THR A 29 5.58 5.00 8.30
CA THR A 29 6.55 4.11 7.63
C THR A 29 5.89 2.79 7.23
N ALA A 30 5.05 2.20 8.10
CA ALA A 30 4.32 0.98 7.76
C ALA A 30 3.39 1.17 6.55
N PHE A 31 2.69 2.30 6.46
CA PHE A 31 1.84 2.64 5.31
C PHE A 31 2.64 2.81 4.01
N ILE A 32 3.80 3.47 4.07
CA ILE A 32 4.67 3.65 2.90
C ILE A 32 5.15 2.29 2.38
N SER A 33 5.67 1.44 3.27
CA SER A 33 6.13 0.10 2.87
C SER A 33 4.99 -0.78 2.37
N PHE A 34 3.79 -0.68 2.93
CA PHE A 34 2.61 -1.37 2.42
C PHE A 34 2.26 -0.94 1.00
N ASN A 35 2.24 0.37 0.72
CA ASN A 35 1.96 0.91 -0.60
C ASN A 35 3.05 0.53 -1.63
N ALA A 36 4.32 0.50 -1.21
CA ALA A 36 5.44 0.11 -2.07
C ALA A 36 5.45 -1.39 -2.42
N LEU A 37 5.03 -2.26 -1.49
CA LEU A 37 5.01 -3.71 -1.68
C LEU A 37 3.81 -4.17 -2.51
N ILE A 38 2.68 -3.48 -2.40
CA ILE A 38 1.43 -3.84 -3.05
C ILE A 38 1.26 -3.03 -4.34
N ASP A 39 1.81 -3.57 -5.43
CA ASP A 39 1.36 -3.16 -6.77
C ASP A 39 -0.12 -3.52 -6.95
N SER A 40 -0.90 -2.68 -7.65
CA SER A 40 -2.33 -2.91 -7.96
C SER A 40 -2.61 -4.31 -8.54
N THR A 41 -1.65 -4.87 -9.29
CA THR A 41 -1.71 -6.21 -9.88
C THR A 41 -1.39 -7.34 -8.89
N ARG A 42 -0.58 -7.09 -7.85
CA ARG A 42 -0.23 -8.07 -6.80
C ARG A 42 -1.32 -8.18 -5.73
N PHE A 43 -1.92 -7.06 -5.35
CA PHE A 43 -3.09 -7.04 -4.46
C PHE A 43 -4.15 -7.99 -5.01
N LEU A 44 -4.44 -7.83 -6.31
CA LEU A 44 -5.39 -8.62 -7.03
C LEU A 44 -5.11 -10.12 -6.94
N TYR A 45 -3.86 -10.54 -7.16
CA TYR A 45 -3.48 -11.95 -7.06
C TYR A 45 -3.80 -12.53 -5.67
N LEU A 46 -3.59 -11.77 -4.60
CA LEU A 46 -3.85 -12.20 -3.22
C LEU A 46 -5.36 -12.43 -2.98
N PHE A 47 -6.21 -11.50 -3.44
CA PHE A 47 -7.67 -11.62 -3.33
C PHE A 47 -8.27 -12.57 -4.38
N SER A 48 -7.51 -12.94 -5.42
CA SER A 48 -7.98 -13.86 -6.46
C SER A 48 -8.14 -15.31 -5.99
N ASN A 49 -7.46 -15.66 -4.88
CA ASN A 49 -7.46 -17.01 -4.32
C ASN A 49 -8.64 -17.26 -3.36
N VAL A 50 -9.19 -16.20 -2.75
CA VAL A 50 -10.23 -16.33 -1.71
C VAL A 50 -11.63 -16.58 -2.31
N LEU A 51 -11.90 -16.15 -3.56
CA LEU A 51 -13.23 -16.26 -4.19
C LEU A 51 -13.17 -16.55 -5.72
N PRO A 52 -12.84 -17.77 -6.17
CA PRO A 52 -12.44 -18.08 -7.55
C PRO A 52 -13.46 -17.72 -8.67
N LYS A 53 -14.75 -17.56 -8.34
CA LYS A 53 -15.78 -17.10 -9.31
C LYS A 53 -15.80 -15.57 -9.45
N THR A 54 -15.77 -14.81 -8.36
CA THR A 54 -15.76 -13.33 -8.38
C THR A 54 -14.38 -12.77 -8.72
N SER A 55 -13.32 -13.49 -8.36
CA SER A 55 -11.94 -13.12 -8.61
C SER A 55 -11.62 -12.90 -10.09
N PHE A 56 -12.31 -13.57 -11.02
CA PHE A 56 -12.09 -13.35 -12.45
C PHE A 56 -12.72 -12.06 -12.98
N VAL A 57 -13.95 -11.76 -12.56
CA VAL A 57 -14.59 -10.50 -12.91
C VAL A 57 -13.81 -9.35 -12.28
N PHE A 58 -13.33 -9.55 -11.04
CA PHE A 58 -12.47 -8.59 -10.35
C PHE A 58 -11.11 -8.41 -11.03
N ASP A 59 -10.47 -9.50 -11.49
CA ASP A 59 -9.23 -9.45 -12.28
C ASP A 59 -9.37 -8.61 -13.54
N MET A 60 -10.43 -8.89 -14.30
CA MET A 60 -10.77 -8.11 -15.48
C MET A 60 -11.06 -6.65 -15.12
N ALA A 61 -11.90 -6.39 -14.11
CA ALA A 61 -12.26 -5.04 -13.68
C ALA A 61 -11.05 -4.19 -13.27
N LEU A 62 -10.10 -4.74 -12.50
CA LEU A 62 -8.89 -4.01 -12.13
C LEU A 62 -7.94 -3.83 -13.32
N ARG A 63 -7.85 -4.78 -14.25
CA ARG A 63 -7.11 -4.59 -15.52
C ARG A 63 -7.73 -3.48 -16.38
N TYR A 64 -9.05 -3.25 -16.26
CA TYR A 64 -9.72 -2.13 -16.91
C TYR A 64 -9.34 -0.77 -16.31
N ILE A 65 -8.89 -0.67 -15.05
CA ILE A 65 -8.48 0.62 -14.43
C ILE A 65 -7.36 1.33 -15.20
N PRO A 66 -6.17 0.72 -15.43
CA PRO A 66 -5.09 1.39 -16.17
C PRO A 66 -5.48 1.68 -17.62
N LEU A 67 -6.29 0.81 -18.23
CA LEU A 67 -6.80 0.98 -19.58
C LEU A 67 -7.75 2.18 -19.67
N PHE A 68 -8.63 2.35 -18.69
CA PHE A 68 -9.53 3.49 -18.57
C PHE A 68 -8.76 4.79 -18.38
N LYS A 69 -7.71 4.79 -17.53
CA LYS A 69 -6.83 5.95 -17.34
C LYS A 69 -6.12 6.35 -18.64
N LYS A 70 -5.61 5.39 -19.41
CA LYS A 70 -4.97 5.66 -20.70
C LYS A 70 -5.94 6.30 -21.68
N ARG A 71 -7.14 5.70 -21.84
CA ARG A 71 -8.19 6.22 -22.73
C ARG A 71 -8.67 7.61 -22.32
N ALA A 72 -8.80 7.84 -21.02
CA ALA A 72 -9.07 9.17 -20.49
C ALA A 72 -7.97 10.16 -20.92
N SER A 73 -6.69 9.81 -20.73
CA SER A 73 -5.58 10.65 -21.19
C SER A 73 -5.64 10.93 -22.70
N ASP A 74 -5.86 9.92 -23.53
CA ASP A 74 -5.92 10.04 -24.99
C ASP A 74 -7.09 10.94 -25.43
N LEU A 75 -8.28 10.72 -24.85
CA LEU A 75 -9.46 11.55 -25.12
C LEU A 75 -9.26 12.99 -24.64
N SER A 76 -8.59 13.19 -23.51
CA SER A 76 -8.28 14.52 -22.97
C SER A 76 -7.30 15.28 -23.87
N ALA A 77 -6.33 14.58 -24.47
CA ALA A 77 -5.38 15.17 -25.41
C ALA A 77 -6.10 15.65 -26.68
N VAL A 78 -6.99 14.83 -27.25
CA VAL A 78 -7.79 15.20 -28.43
C VAL A 78 -8.72 16.39 -28.13
N GLN A 79 -9.40 16.39 -26.99
CA GLN A 79 -10.29 17.48 -26.61
C GLN A 79 -9.56 18.79 -26.29
N ASN A 80 -8.36 18.73 -25.72
CA ASN A 80 -7.53 19.91 -25.46
C ASN A 80 -7.08 20.60 -26.76
N VAL A 81 -6.84 19.84 -27.83
CA VAL A 81 -6.52 20.42 -29.16
C VAL A 81 -7.73 21.13 -29.76
N ASN A 82 -8.93 20.55 -29.61
CA ASN A 82 -10.18 21.12 -30.14
C ASN A 82 -10.74 22.29 -29.31
N ASN A 83 -10.39 22.39 -28.01
CA ASN A 83 -10.89 23.44 -27.11
C ASN A 83 -9.78 24.42 -26.72
N LYS A 84 -9.36 25.30 -27.63
CA LYS A 84 -8.42 26.41 -27.36
C LYS A 84 -9.02 27.60 -26.59
N THR A 85 -10.26 27.51 -26.09
CA THR A 85 -10.93 28.66 -25.43
C THR A 85 -10.70 28.66 -23.92
N ASN A 86 -10.11 29.76 -23.44
CA ASN A 86 -9.81 30.01 -22.03
C ASN A 86 -11.06 29.91 -21.15
N GLN A 87 -11.00 29.07 -20.13
CA GLN A 87 -12.11 28.74 -19.22
C GLN A 87 -12.29 29.86 -18.19
N LYS A 88 -13.42 30.57 -18.21
CA LYS A 88 -13.73 31.61 -17.19
C LYS A 88 -14.78 31.17 -16.16
N ASN A 89 -15.69 30.23 -16.49
CA ASN A 89 -16.81 29.86 -15.62
C ASN A 89 -16.81 28.38 -15.19
N ILE A 90 -17.15 28.14 -13.92
CA ILE A 90 -17.25 26.79 -13.32
C ILE A 90 -18.37 25.97 -13.98
N LYS A 91 -19.49 26.61 -14.37
CA LYS A 91 -20.61 25.94 -15.07
C LYS A 91 -20.16 25.32 -16.40
N ASP A 92 -19.35 26.04 -17.17
CA ASP A 92 -18.82 25.56 -18.46
C ASP A 92 -17.80 24.42 -18.27
N LYS A 93 -17.07 24.42 -17.16
CA LYS A 93 -16.15 23.32 -16.80
C LYS A 93 -16.92 22.03 -16.50
N ILE A 94 -18.05 22.12 -15.80
CA ILE A 94 -18.89 20.96 -15.45
C ILE A 94 -19.56 20.39 -16.71
N THR A 95 -20.15 21.23 -17.57
CA THR A 95 -20.80 20.76 -18.80
C THR A 95 -19.80 20.10 -19.75
N LYS A 96 -18.61 20.68 -19.93
CA LYS A 96 -17.52 20.08 -20.71
C LYS A 96 -17.05 18.75 -20.12
N SER A 97 -16.87 18.67 -18.79
CA SER A 97 -16.51 17.42 -18.11
C SER A 97 -17.59 16.34 -18.29
N GLY A 98 -18.87 16.73 -18.28
CA GLY A 98 -19.98 15.82 -18.55
C GLY A 98 -19.96 15.27 -19.99
N THR A 99 -19.71 16.12 -20.99
CA THR A 99 -19.56 15.69 -22.39
C THR A 99 -18.36 14.76 -22.58
N TYR A 100 -17.25 15.06 -21.90
CA TYR A 100 -16.07 14.21 -21.87
C TYR A 100 -16.36 12.83 -21.27
N LEU A 101 -17.06 12.78 -20.14
CA LEU A 101 -17.48 11.52 -19.52
C LEU A 101 -18.41 10.71 -20.43
N LYS A 102 -19.37 11.35 -21.11
CA LYS A 102 -20.28 10.68 -22.06
C LYS A 102 -19.52 10.01 -23.22
N ALA A 103 -18.55 10.70 -23.80
CA ALA A 103 -17.74 10.14 -24.88
C ALA A 103 -16.85 9.00 -24.38
N LEU A 104 -16.25 9.15 -23.19
CA LEU A 104 -15.42 8.13 -22.58
C LEU A 104 -16.22 6.86 -22.24
N THR A 105 -17.44 7.00 -21.71
CA THR A 105 -18.31 5.85 -21.40
C THR A 105 -18.77 5.13 -22.66
N ALA A 106 -19.13 5.86 -23.73
CA ALA A 106 -19.49 5.26 -25.00
C ALA A 106 -18.34 4.42 -25.59
N TRP A 107 -17.13 5.00 -25.67
CA TRP A 107 -15.95 4.30 -26.20
C TRP A 107 -15.58 3.09 -25.34
N THR A 108 -15.66 3.21 -24.01
CA THR A 108 -15.33 2.08 -23.12
C THR A 108 -16.35 0.95 -23.18
N LEU A 109 -17.63 1.24 -23.44
CA LEU A 109 -18.68 0.25 -23.62
C LEU A 109 -18.54 -0.52 -24.94
N GLU A 110 -18.29 0.18 -26.04
CA GLU A 110 -18.07 -0.40 -27.36
C GLU A 110 -16.92 -1.40 -27.34
N GLU A 111 -15.77 -0.98 -26.84
CA GLU A 111 -14.57 -1.82 -26.73
C GLU A 111 -14.74 -2.97 -25.73
N GLY A 112 -15.56 -2.76 -24.69
CA GLY A 112 -15.96 -3.80 -23.75
C GLY A 112 -16.81 -4.88 -24.42
N MET A 113 -17.74 -4.48 -25.30
CA MET A 113 -18.58 -5.38 -26.07
C MET A 113 -17.76 -6.21 -27.06
N ASP A 114 -16.81 -5.59 -27.77
CA ASP A 114 -15.89 -6.28 -28.68
C ASP A 114 -15.00 -7.30 -27.95
N THR A 115 -14.53 -6.93 -26.75
CA THR A 115 -13.78 -7.84 -25.88
C THR A 115 -14.66 -9.03 -25.47
N ALA A 116 -15.92 -8.80 -25.09
CA ALA A 116 -16.84 -9.86 -24.68
C ALA A 116 -17.15 -10.82 -25.84
N LEU A 117 -17.36 -10.30 -27.05
CA LEU A 117 -17.54 -11.11 -28.25
C LEU A 117 -16.30 -11.96 -28.56
N SER A 118 -15.10 -11.37 -28.44
CA SER A 118 -13.84 -12.08 -28.63
C SER A 118 -13.62 -13.20 -27.59
N LEU A 119 -14.04 -12.99 -26.34
CA LEU A 119 -14.02 -14.02 -25.30
C LEU A 119 -15.02 -15.14 -25.62
N LYS A 120 -16.22 -14.80 -26.12
CA LYS A 120 -17.22 -15.79 -26.54
C LYS A 120 -16.69 -16.71 -27.64
N VAL A 121 -16.03 -16.17 -28.67
CA VAL A 121 -15.42 -16.96 -29.76
C VAL A 121 -14.32 -17.91 -29.24
N LYS A 122 -13.56 -17.50 -28.23
CA LYS A 122 -12.53 -18.32 -27.58
C LYS A 122 -13.08 -19.37 -26.62
N ASN A 123 -14.41 -19.56 -26.55
CA ASN A 123 -15.08 -20.46 -25.61
C ASN A 123 -14.68 -20.18 -24.14
N TYR A 124 -14.44 -18.91 -23.81
CA TYR A 124 -14.05 -18.51 -22.46
C TYR A 124 -15.15 -18.90 -21.46
N GLY A 125 -14.81 -19.70 -20.44
CA GLY A 125 -15.76 -20.22 -19.44
C GLY A 125 -16.06 -21.72 -19.52
N THR A 126 -15.66 -22.41 -20.59
CA THR A 126 -15.90 -23.88 -20.75
C THR A 126 -14.72 -24.75 -20.29
N ARG A 127 -13.48 -24.25 -20.31
CA ARG A 127 -12.28 -24.96 -19.85
C ARG A 127 -11.77 -24.43 -18.51
N LYS A 128 -11.07 -25.29 -17.75
CA LYS A 128 -10.35 -24.91 -16.52
C LYS A 128 -9.41 -23.74 -16.82
N LYS A 129 -9.46 -22.71 -15.98
CA LYS A 129 -8.64 -21.50 -16.09
C LYS A 129 -7.17 -21.86 -15.91
N VAL A 130 -6.31 -21.35 -16.80
CA VAL A 130 -4.86 -21.48 -16.66
C VAL A 130 -4.34 -20.21 -15.98
N HIS A 131 -3.94 -20.32 -14.72
CA HIS A 131 -3.33 -19.22 -13.98
C HIS A 131 -1.89 -19.03 -14.49
N TYR A 132 -1.65 -17.96 -15.26
CA TYR A 132 -0.30 -17.64 -15.80
C TYR A 132 0.58 -16.86 -14.79
N ALA A 133 0.01 -16.34 -13.72
CA ALA A 133 0.77 -15.62 -12.69
C ALA A 133 1.58 -16.61 -11.83
N ARG A 134 2.86 -16.78 -12.18
CA ARG A 134 3.79 -17.67 -11.47
C ARG A 134 4.51 -16.91 -10.35
N TYR A 135 3.81 -16.59 -9.26
CA TYR A 135 4.48 -16.17 -8.02
C TYR A 135 5.04 -17.42 -7.34
N ARG A 136 6.35 -17.64 -7.48
CA ARG A 136 7.05 -18.72 -6.76
C ARG A 136 7.51 -18.17 -5.42
N TYR A 137 7.03 -18.77 -4.34
CA TYR A 137 7.61 -18.55 -3.02
C TYR A 137 9.05 -19.06 -3.02
N THR A 138 9.99 -18.20 -2.65
CA THR A 138 11.38 -18.62 -2.43
C THR A 138 11.49 -19.13 -0.99
N ILE A 139 12.34 -20.12 -0.74
CA ILE A 139 12.64 -20.62 0.62
C ILE A 139 13.08 -19.48 1.55
N ARG A 140 13.81 -18.50 1.01
CA ARG A 140 14.19 -17.27 1.71
C ARG A 140 12.97 -16.47 2.21
N ASP A 141 11.94 -16.35 1.37
CA ASP A 141 10.74 -15.59 1.71
C ASP A 141 10.00 -16.28 2.86
N ILE A 142 9.94 -17.62 2.82
CA ILE A 142 9.33 -18.43 3.89
C ILE A 142 10.09 -18.24 5.22
N ILE A 143 11.42 -18.34 5.21
CA ILE A 143 12.24 -18.16 6.43
C ILE A 143 12.02 -16.76 7.02
N LEU A 144 12.05 -15.73 6.18
CA LEU A 144 11.84 -14.34 6.62
C LEU A 144 10.43 -14.13 7.20
N THR A 145 9.40 -14.72 6.58
CA THR A 145 8.03 -14.67 7.11
C THR A 145 7.91 -15.37 8.46
N VAL A 146 8.54 -16.54 8.63
CA VAL A 146 8.50 -17.29 9.90
C VAL A 146 9.19 -16.51 11.02
N ILE A 147 10.35 -15.92 10.76
CA ILE A 147 11.07 -15.08 11.75
C ILE A 147 10.20 -13.89 12.17
N PHE A 148 9.60 -13.18 11.20
CA PHE A 148 8.73 -12.04 11.47
C PHE A 148 7.49 -12.44 12.29
N LEU A 149 6.85 -13.56 11.93
CA LEU A 149 5.70 -14.09 12.65
C LEU A 149 6.08 -14.44 14.10
N SER A 150 7.23 -15.09 14.32
CA SER A 150 7.71 -15.45 15.65
C SER A 150 7.91 -14.22 16.54
N PHE A 151 8.53 -13.16 16.02
CA PHE A 151 8.71 -11.92 16.78
C PHE A 151 7.39 -11.20 17.06
N SER A 152 6.47 -11.20 16.09
CA SER A 152 5.14 -10.63 16.27
C SER A 152 4.33 -11.36 17.34
N VAL A 153 4.34 -12.70 17.32
CA VAL A 153 3.63 -13.52 18.33
C VAL A 153 4.24 -13.32 19.71
N PHE A 154 5.57 -13.25 19.83
CA PHE A 154 6.25 -12.95 21.08
C PHE A 154 5.79 -11.60 21.65
N ILE A 155 5.73 -10.57 20.82
CA ILE A 155 5.23 -9.24 21.18
C ILE A 155 3.77 -9.30 21.65
N TYR A 156 2.88 -9.98 20.92
CA TYR A 156 1.46 -10.06 21.28
C TYR A 156 1.25 -10.79 22.60
N ILE A 157 1.97 -11.88 22.86
CA ILE A 157 1.89 -12.60 24.13
C ILE A 157 2.25 -11.65 25.29
N ASN A 158 3.36 -10.92 25.17
CA ASN A 158 3.78 -9.94 26.18
C ASN A 158 2.76 -8.81 26.39
N ALA A 159 2.10 -8.37 25.32
CA ALA A 159 1.04 -7.37 25.42
C ALA A 159 -0.20 -7.91 26.15
N PHE A 160 -0.58 -9.17 25.92
CA PHE A 160 -1.67 -9.83 26.66
C PHE A 160 -1.35 -10.04 28.14
N LEU A 161 -0.07 -10.25 28.49
CA LEU A 161 0.38 -10.35 29.88
C LEU A 161 0.43 -8.99 30.60
N GLY A 162 0.20 -7.87 29.91
CA GLY A 162 0.22 -6.53 30.50
C GLY A 162 1.62 -5.98 30.79
N GLU A 163 2.67 -6.67 30.33
CA GLU A 163 4.07 -6.29 30.58
C GLU A 163 4.57 -5.17 29.63
N THR A 164 3.69 -4.69 28.73
CA THR A 164 3.97 -3.61 27.77
C THR A 164 3.27 -2.29 28.10
N ASP A 165 2.49 -2.21 29.17
CA ASP A 165 1.75 -1.00 29.52
C ASP A 165 2.71 0.04 30.13
N PHE A 166 3.01 1.07 29.33
CA PHE A 166 3.79 2.23 29.79
C PHE A 166 2.85 3.41 30.06
N VAL A 167 2.43 3.57 31.31
CA VAL A 167 1.57 4.67 31.74
C VAL A 167 2.43 5.90 32.03
N PHE A 168 2.35 6.93 31.16
CA PHE A 168 3.15 8.15 31.26
C PHE A 168 2.66 9.16 32.33
N TYR A 169 1.46 8.98 32.92
CA TYR A 169 0.84 9.91 33.88
C TYR A 169 0.02 9.15 34.96
N PRO A 170 0.14 9.47 36.28
CA PRO A 170 1.23 10.10 37.03
C PRO A 170 1.98 9.11 37.96
N VAL A 171 3.12 9.56 38.47
CA VAL A 171 4.14 8.83 39.23
C VAL A 171 5.00 7.97 38.31
N THR A 172 6.23 8.43 38.06
CA THR A 172 7.32 7.58 37.61
C THR A 172 7.45 6.42 38.59
N ASP A 173 6.80 5.30 38.30
CA ASP A 173 7.39 4.03 38.67
C ASP A 173 8.78 4.06 38.06
N ARG A 174 9.77 3.88 38.93
CA ARG A 174 11.16 3.75 38.51
C ARG A 174 11.17 2.78 37.34
N LEU A 175 11.83 3.14 36.25
CA LEU A 175 12.20 2.21 35.20
C LEU A 175 13.01 1.09 35.86
N GLU A 176 12.34 0.09 36.41
CA GLU A 176 12.91 -1.19 36.72
C GLU A 176 13.19 -1.81 35.35
N ILE A 177 14.31 -1.42 34.76
CA ILE A 177 14.85 -2.05 33.56
C ILE A 177 15.24 -3.46 33.99
N LYS A 178 14.24 -4.33 34.11
CA LYS A 178 14.44 -5.77 34.18
C LYS A 178 15.01 -6.15 32.82
N GLY A 179 16.03 -7.00 32.79
CA GLY A 179 16.66 -7.44 31.53
C GLY A 179 15.64 -7.96 30.50
N TYR A 180 14.52 -8.48 30.99
CA TYR A 180 13.36 -8.89 30.22
C TYR A 180 12.70 -7.76 29.41
N THR A 181 12.48 -6.58 30.01
CA THR A 181 11.88 -5.42 29.34
C THR A 181 12.77 -4.90 28.21
N LEU A 182 14.10 -4.97 28.38
CA LEU A 182 15.07 -4.60 27.35
C LEU A 182 14.99 -5.53 26.13
N ILE A 183 14.78 -6.83 26.34
CA ILE A 183 14.60 -7.83 25.27
C ILE A 183 13.31 -7.54 24.47
N ILE A 184 12.22 -7.16 25.13
CA ILE A 184 10.97 -6.77 24.46
C ILE A 184 11.21 -5.53 23.60
N PHE A 185 11.84 -4.47 24.14
CA PHE A 185 12.12 -3.25 23.37
C PHE A 185 13.03 -3.49 22.16
N LEU A 186 14.05 -4.35 22.28
CA LEU A 186 14.88 -4.75 21.15
C LEU A 186 14.07 -5.49 20.08
N THR A 187 13.22 -6.44 20.50
CA THR A 187 12.39 -7.23 19.57
C THR A 187 11.37 -6.35 18.84
N MET A 188 10.76 -5.40 19.53
CA MET A 188 9.85 -4.39 18.96
C MET A 188 10.56 -3.53 17.91
N THR A 189 11.74 -3.02 18.26
CA THR A 189 12.55 -2.19 17.37
C THR A 189 12.90 -2.95 16.08
N VAL A 190 13.40 -4.18 16.22
CA VAL A 190 13.75 -5.03 15.07
C VAL A 190 12.53 -5.33 14.19
N THR A 191 11.37 -5.58 14.78
CA THR A 191 10.13 -5.86 14.03
C THR A 191 9.67 -4.66 13.21
N ILE A 192 9.76 -3.44 13.77
CA ILE A 192 9.40 -2.20 13.08
C ILE A 192 10.37 -1.90 11.92
N PHE A 193 11.67 -2.14 12.10
CA PHE A 193 12.66 -1.92 11.03
C PHE A 193 12.73 -3.05 9.99
N PHE A 194 12.12 -4.20 10.26
CA PHE A 194 12.10 -5.35 9.36
C PHE A 194 11.61 -5.03 7.93
N PRO A 195 10.45 -4.38 7.70
CA PRO A 195 10.00 -4.02 6.36
C PRO A 195 10.99 -3.09 5.64
N PHE A 196 11.61 -2.15 6.37
CA PHE A 196 12.60 -1.22 5.80
C PHE A 196 13.87 -1.94 5.34
N ILE A 197 14.37 -2.88 6.13
CA ILE A 197 15.54 -3.69 5.79
C ILE A 197 15.25 -4.51 4.52
N LEU A 198 14.08 -5.15 4.43
CA LEU A 198 13.67 -5.92 3.25
C LEU A 198 13.53 -5.02 2.01
N GLU A 199 12.92 -3.86 2.14
CA GLU A 199 12.79 -2.88 1.06
C GLU A 199 14.18 -2.40 0.59
N GLY A 200 15.06 -2.04 1.51
CA GLY A 200 16.44 -1.65 1.21
C GLY A 200 17.21 -2.74 0.44
N PHE A 201 17.15 -4.00 0.89
CA PHE A 201 17.78 -5.12 0.17
C PHE A 201 17.19 -5.32 -1.24
N THR A 202 15.87 -5.21 -1.39
CA THR A 202 15.23 -5.37 -2.71
C THR A 202 15.51 -4.19 -3.65
N ALA A 203 15.60 -2.96 -3.13
CA ALA A 203 15.96 -1.77 -3.88
C ALA A 203 17.39 -1.84 -4.41
N ILE A 204 18.35 -2.24 -3.57
CA ILE A 204 19.75 -2.44 -3.97
C ILE A 204 19.84 -3.50 -5.09
N LYS A 205 19.15 -4.63 -4.92
CA LYS A 205 19.14 -5.70 -5.93
C LYS A 205 18.57 -5.22 -7.28
N ARG A 206 17.49 -4.43 -7.27
CA ARG A 206 16.90 -3.83 -8.49
C ARG A 206 17.84 -2.82 -9.15
N GLY A 207 18.55 -2.02 -8.36
CA GLY A 207 19.58 -1.09 -8.83
C GLY A 207 20.74 -1.82 -9.54
N CYS A 208 21.28 -2.87 -8.92
CA CYS A 208 22.34 -3.69 -9.52
C CYS A 208 21.91 -4.36 -10.82
N THR A 209 20.68 -4.87 -10.92
CA THR A 209 20.18 -5.48 -12.17
C THR A 209 19.98 -4.46 -13.29
N LYS A 210 19.58 -3.22 -12.97
CA LYS A 210 19.47 -2.14 -13.97
C LYS A 210 20.82 -1.74 -14.53
N ILE A 211 21.84 -1.65 -13.66
CA ILE A 211 23.22 -1.31 -14.05
C ILE A 211 23.82 -2.41 -14.94
N TRP A 212 23.50 -3.68 -14.65
CA TRP A 212 23.97 -4.80 -15.46
C TRP A 212 23.32 -4.85 -16.85
N LEU A 213 22.03 -4.51 -16.95
CA LEU A 213 21.28 -4.44 -18.23
C LEU A 213 21.60 -3.22 -19.10
N GLN A 214 22.22 -2.17 -18.55
CA GLN A 214 22.70 -1.01 -19.32
C GLN A 214 24.12 -1.20 -19.88
N LYS A 215 24.85 -2.22 -19.40
CA LYS A 215 26.24 -2.46 -19.77
C LYS A 215 26.40 -3.54 -20.86
N HIS A 216 25.30 -4.18 -21.25
CA HIS A 216 25.17 -5.13 -22.38
C HIS A 216 24.09 -4.62 -23.34
#